data_AF-A0AAD7ZD08-F1
#
_entry.id   AF-A0AAD7ZD08-F1
#
_cell.length_a   1.000
_cell.length_b   1.000
_cell.length_c   1.000
_cell.angle_alpha   90.00
_cell.angle_beta   90.00
_cell.angle_gamma   90.00
#
_symmetry.space_group_name_H-M   'P 1'
#
loop_
_entity.id
_entity.type
_entity.pdbx_description
1 polymer ?
#
loop_
_entity_poly.entity_id
_entity_poly.type
_entity_poly.pdbx_seq_one_letter_code
_entity_poly.pdbx_strand_id
1 'polypeptide(L)' 'MPYVLITTQIRLENGPTIVGDEFSNPELMSYLGAVKKIEPGNNFSVYVANLPPRLILDKLELRGYKLVENKFD' A
#
# COMPACT_ATOMS: atom_id res chain seq x y z
N MET A 1 13.76 0.80 3.57
CA MET A 1 12.61 -0.08 3.90
C MET A 1 12.65 -1.24 2.90
N PRO A 2 13.21 -2.40 3.26
CA PRO A 2 13.46 -3.49 2.30
C PRO A 2 12.21 -4.32 1.95
N TYR A 3 11.18 -4.29 2.80
CA TYR A 3 9.93 -5.01 2.61
C TYR A 3 8.75 -4.04 2.72
N VAL A 4 7.67 -4.37 2.02
CA VAL A 4 6.41 -3.62 2.03
C VAL A 4 5.28 -4.63 2.12
N LEU A 5 4.30 -4.34 2.99
CA LEU A 5 3.03 -5.04 2.99
C LEU A 5 2.00 -4.14 2.34
N ILE A 6 1.29 -4.67 1.33
CA ILE A 6 0.14 -3.99 0.74
C ILE A 6 -1.09 -4.87 0.94
N THR A 7 -2.24 -4.24 1.14
CA THR A 7 -3.52 -4.95 1.23
C THR A 7 -4.61 -4.16 0.54
N THR A 8 -5.56 -4.86 -0.05
CA THR A 8 -6.79 -4.26 -0.61
C THR A 8 -7.99 -4.95 0.03
N GLN A 9 -9.12 -4.27 0.05
CA GLN A 9 -10.36 -4.82 0.58
C GLN A 9 -11.34 -5.16 -0.55
N ILE A 10 -12.12 -6.23 -0.35
CA ILE A 10 -13.30 -6.64 -1.14
C ILE A 10 -13.02 -7.10 -2.58
N ARG A 11 -12.40 -6.27 -3.45
CA ARG A 11 -12.25 -6.52 -4.89
C ARG A 11 -10.87 -6.11 -5.39
N LEU A 12 -10.18 -7.02 -6.09
CA LEU A 12 -8.83 -6.80 -6.62
C LEU A 12 -8.81 -5.81 -7.79
N GLU A 13 -9.91 -5.73 -8.52
CA GLU A 13 -10.08 -4.88 -9.70
C GLU A 13 -10.17 -3.39 -9.35
N ASN A 14 -10.45 -3.05 -8.09
CA ASN A 14 -10.64 -1.67 -7.64
C ASN A 14 -9.74 -1.32 -6.45
N GLY A 15 -9.48 -0.03 -6.27
CA GLY A 15 -8.93 0.50 -5.04
C GLY A 15 -10.00 0.70 -3.96
N PRO A 16 -9.61 1.13 -2.75
CA PRO A 16 -8.27 1.57 -2.39
C PRO A 16 -7.33 0.44 -1.93
N THR A 17 -6.02 0.63 -2.13
CA THR A 17 -4.96 -0.24 -1.58
C THR A 17 -4.28 0.47 -0.41
N ILE A 18 -4.19 -0.19 0.75
CA ILE A 18 -3.34 0.22 1.86
C ILE A 18 -1.90 -0.19 1.52
N VAL A 19 -0.97 0.77 1.56
CA VAL A 19 0.41 0.58 1.08
C VAL A 19 1.48 0.82 2.15
N GLY A 20 1.07 1.16 3.37
CA GLY A 20 2.00 1.39 4.47
C GLY A 20 1.32 1.81 5.76
N ASP A 21 2.11 1.83 6.81
CA ASP A 21 1.78 2.24 8.17
C ASP A 21 2.40 3.62 8.50
N GLU A 22 2.23 4.07 9.74
CA GLU A 22 2.76 5.34 10.25
C GLU A 22 4.25 5.58 10.01
N PHE A 23 5.06 4.50 10.02
CA PHE A 23 6.52 4.54 9.97
C PHE A 23 7.07 4.26 8.57
N SER A 24 6.20 4.01 7.60
CA SER A 24 6.58 3.74 6.21
C SER A 24 7.31 4.93 5.58
N ASN A 25 8.28 4.64 4.71
CA ASN A 25 9.11 5.67 4.06
C ASN A 25 8.23 6.69 3.31
N PRO A 26 8.20 7.97 3.73
CA PRO A 26 7.32 8.99 3.14
C PRO A 26 7.57 9.23 1.64
N GLU A 27 8.82 9.11 1.17
CA GLU A 27 9.15 9.27 -0.26
C GLU A 27 8.50 8.17 -1.09
N LEU A 28 8.54 6.93 -0.60
CA LEU A 28 7.90 5.80 -1.25
C LEU A 28 6.37 5.97 -1.27
N MET A 29 5.79 6.37 -0.13
CA MET A 29 4.33 6.59 -0.04
C MET A 29 3.86 7.69 -1.01
N SER A 30 4.62 8.77 -1.11
CA SER A 30 4.38 9.84 -2.08
C SER A 30 4.45 9.34 -3.53
N TYR A 31 5.48 8.55 -3.87
CA TYR A 31 5.62 7.95 -5.21
C TYR A 31 4.45 7.01 -5.58
N LEU A 32 3.95 6.26 -4.60
CA LEU A 32 2.77 5.40 -4.77
C LEU A 32 1.47 6.21 -4.95
N GLY A 33 1.48 7.50 -4.63
CA GLY A 33 0.30 8.37 -4.68
C GLY A 33 -0.62 8.13 -3.47
N ALA A 34 -0.05 7.75 -2.34
CA ALA A 34 -0.80 7.43 -1.13
C ALA A 34 -0.99 8.65 -0.23
N VAL A 35 -2.12 8.68 0.47
CA VAL A 35 -2.45 9.71 1.47
C VAL A 35 -2.47 9.06 2.86
N LYS A 36 -1.85 9.72 3.84
CA LYS A 36 -1.88 9.29 5.24
C LYS A 36 -3.26 9.58 5.84
N LYS A 37 -3.91 8.57 6.40
CA LYS A 37 -5.24 8.66 7.02
C LYS A 37 -5.25 7.99 8.39
N ILE A 38 -6.11 8.48 9.26
CA ILE A 38 -6.50 7.82 10.52
C ILE A 38 -7.98 7.51 10.38
N GLU A 39 -8.35 6.24 10.41
CA GLU A 39 -9.78 5.87 10.42
C GLU A 39 -10.38 6.14 11.80
N PRO A 40 -11.67 6.52 11.88
CA PRO A 40 -12.33 6.73 13.16
C PRO A 40 -12.20 5.52 14.08
N GLY A 41 -11.68 5.73 15.30
CA GLY A 41 -11.46 4.68 16.28
C GLY A 41 -10.05 4.08 16.28
N ASN A 42 -9.23 4.36 15.27
CA ASN A 42 -7.83 3.90 15.26
C ASN A 42 -6.93 4.89 16.01
N ASN A 43 -5.95 4.35 16.73
CA ASN A 43 -4.84 5.10 17.34
C ASN A 43 -3.57 5.08 16.48
N PHE A 44 -3.68 4.59 15.24
CA PHE A 44 -2.59 4.50 14.27
C PHE A 44 -3.06 5.07 12.93
N SER A 45 -2.08 5.40 12.09
CA SER A 45 -2.32 5.91 10.74
C SER A 45 -1.85 4.91 9.68
N VAL A 46 -2.51 4.95 8.53
CA VAL A 46 -2.19 4.13 7.36
C VAL A 46 -2.05 5.01 6.12
N TYR A 47 -1.23 4.57 5.17
CA TYR A 47 -1.14 5.17 3.86
C TYR A 47 -2.04 4.43 2.87
N VAL A 48 -2.92 5.18 2.21
CA VAL A 48 -3.93 4.63 1.30
C VAL A 48 -3.79 5.24 -0.09
N ALA A 49 -3.63 4.41 -1.11
CA ALA A 49 -3.60 4.82 -2.51
C ALA A 49 -4.91 4.43 -3.21
N ASN A 50 -5.47 5.34 -4.01
CA ASN A 50 -6.71 5.10 -4.76
C ASN A 50 -6.43 4.35 -6.08
N LEU A 51 -5.70 3.24 -5.99
CA LEU A 51 -5.34 2.37 -7.10
C LEU A 51 -5.60 0.91 -6.69
N PRO A 52 -5.93 0.02 -7.65
CA PRO A 52 -5.97 -1.41 -7.41
C PRO A 52 -4.55 -1.95 -7.10
N PRO A 53 -4.43 -3.07 -6.36
CA PRO A 53 -3.15 -3.64 -5.94
C PRO A 53 -2.23 -3.96 -7.12
N ARG A 54 -2.76 -4.35 -8.28
CA ARG A 54 -1.97 -4.60 -9.49
C ARG A 54 -1.14 -3.38 -9.90
N LEU A 55 -1.74 -2.19 -9.92
CA LEU A 55 -1.02 -0.96 -10.29
C LEU A 55 -0.03 -0.52 -9.20
N ILE A 56 -0.28 -0.85 -7.94
CA ILE A 56 0.68 -0.64 -6.86
C ILE A 56 1.90 -1.55 -7.01
N LEU A 57 1.67 -2.83 -7.34
CA LEU A 57 2.76 -3.79 -7.59
C LEU A 57 3.62 -3.37 -8.78
N ASP A 58 3.00 -2.93 -9.90
CA ASP A 58 3.73 -2.40 -11.06
C ASP A 58 4.66 -1.24 -10.67
N LYS A 59 4.17 -0.30 -9.85
CA LYS A 59 4.97 0.82 -9.33
C LYS A 59 6.10 0.35 -8.41
N LEU A 60 5.84 -0.62 -7.54
CA LEU A 60 6.84 -1.17 -6.63
C LEU A 60 7.96 -1.89 -7.39
N GLU A 61 7.64 -2.60 -8.48
CA GLU A 61 8.62 -3.22 -9.36
C GLU A 61 9.57 -2.19 -9.98
N LEU A 62 9.05 -1.04 -10.44
CA LEU A 62 9.86 0.08 -10.95
C LEU A 62 10.80 0.70 -9.89
N ARG A 63 10.53 0.47 -8.60
CA ARG A 63 11.39 0.88 -7.48
C ARG A 63 12.29 -0.27 -6.98
N GLY A 64 12.31 -1.41 -7.67
CA GLY A 64 13.19 -2.54 -7.38
C GLY A 64 12.64 -3.56 -6.37
N TYR A 65 11.38 -3.44 -5.97
CA TYR A 65 10.74 -4.46 -5.13
C TYR A 65 10.35 -5.68 -5.97
N LYS A 66 10.30 -6.85 -5.32
CA LYS A 66 9.80 -8.10 -5.91
C LYS A 66 8.75 -8.71 -5.01
N LEU A 67 7.76 -9.38 -5.61
CA LEU A 67 6.77 -10.15 -4.86
C LEU A 67 7.47 -11.32 -4.16
N VAL A 68 7.32 -11.41 -2.84
CA VAL A 68 7.86 -12.50 -2.02
C VAL A 68 6.78 -13.53 -1.74
N GLU A 69 5.61 -13.07 -1.30
CA GLU A 69 4.48 -13.92 -0.94
C GLU A 69 3.17 -13.18 -1.23
N ASN A 70 2.14 -13.93 -1.61
CA ASN A 70 0.78 -13.45 -1.69
C ASN A 70 -0.12 -14.43 -0.92
N LYS A 71 -0.86 -13.94 0.08
CA LYS A 71 -1.81 -14.74 0.86
C LYS A 71 -3.23 -14.29 0.54
N PHE A 72 -4.02 -15.24 0.08
CA PHE A 72 -5.47 -15.16 0.07
C PHE A 72 -5.97 -16.22 1.04
N ASP A 73 -6.68 -15.80 2.08
CA ASP A 73 -7.43 -16.71 2.96
C ASP A 73 -8.71 -17.18 2.24
#